data_AF-A0ABD0J457-F1
#
_entry.id   AF-A0ABD0J457-F1
#
_cell.length_a   1.000
_cell.length_b   1.000
_cell.length_c   1.000
_cell.angle_alpha   90.00
_cell.angle_beta   90.00
_cell.angle_gamma   90.00
#
_symmetry.space_group_name_H-M   'P 1'
#
loop_
_entity.id
_entity.type
_entity.pdbx_description
1 polymer ?
#
loop_
_entity_poly.entity_id
_entity_poly.type
_entity_poly.pdbx_seq_one_letter_code
_entity_poly.pdbx_strand_id
1 'polypeptide(L)'
;MAFATPPLSCLCWLTAVTLTLLALHVRPVNVQAVRKLSLYTGVIPGFSLGEMLLGNPNVTLRVYDILLGCRADKAPFTVLKLNTLIPLDDYTNVTKYLSGLTNDLSAVQSVDLSPYQVLTPALQSALNDLQSAGLSSINFTQITSVLNQPVTSFDVSTYISTMASLISYCVNPTQARWSAHKTTMETIRDSKVPAVDTAITTLKASLATLESHIAGVDNKTDMVLTLAAEADNQIQNNMTAVLSDGASAFESKLTGYVSQYATEATYLAYNEIGNCLPLWNLYRSFVVMLCNYGVDSLNGFWFSLGWGLFFFIPVVIVGITVAGYYSTMDSIRNWPEPEEEHDDEDFDDFQAKLDMLK
;
A
#
# COMPACT_ATOMS: atom_id res chain seq x y z
N MET A 1 25.00 -70.79 65.76
CA MET A 1 24.58 -70.67 64.34
C MET A 1 25.14 -69.37 63.81
N ALA A 2 26.22 -69.46 63.05
CA ALA A 2 26.93 -68.31 62.49
C ALA A 2 26.17 -67.79 61.25
N PHE A 3 25.87 -66.50 61.24
CA PHE A 3 25.44 -65.79 60.04
C PHE A 3 26.67 -65.58 59.14
N ALA A 4 26.75 -66.33 58.04
CA ALA A 4 27.73 -66.09 57.00
C ALA A 4 27.28 -64.89 56.15
N THR A 5 27.90 -63.73 56.35
CA THR A 5 27.80 -62.60 55.42
C THR A 5 28.60 -62.91 54.16
N PRO A 6 28.03 -62.75 52.94
CA PRO A 6 28.79 -62.95 51.72
C PRO A 6 29.87 -61.85 51.55
N PRO A 7 30.98 -62.12 50.83
CA PRO A 7 32.06 -61.16 50.68
C PRO A 7 31.57 -59.92 49.91
N LEU A 8 31.88 -58.72 50.42
CA LEU A 8 31.51 -57.42 49.82
C LEU A 8 31.89 -57.30 48.33
N SER A 9 32.87 -58.07 47.86
CA SER A 9 33.26 -58.14 46.45
C SER A 9 32.13 -58.64 45.54
N CYS A 10 31.31 -59.60 45.98
CA CYS A 10 30.20 -60.12 45.18
C CYS A 10 29.05 -59.12 45.04
N LEU A 11 28.76 -58.35 46.09
CA LEU A 11 27.74 -57.29 46.06
C LEU A 11 28.18 -56.11 45.17
N CYS A 12 29.45 -55.71 45.20
CA CYS A 12 29.98 -54.70 44.27
C CYS A 12 29.92 -55.16 42.81
N TRP A 13 30.29 -56.41 42.51
CA TRP A 13 30.18 -56.93 41.14
C TRP A 13 28.73 -57.09 40.67
N LEU A 14 27.80 -57.53 41.53
CA LEU A 14 26.38 -57.58 41.20
C LEU A 14 25.79 -56.19 40.99
N THR A 15 26.15 -55.19 41.80
CA THR A 15 25.72 -53.79 41.56
C THR A 15 26.32 -53.21 40.29
N ALA A 16 27.59 -53.48 39.97
CA ALA A 16 28.22 -53.02 38.73
C ALA A 16 27.65 -53.71 37.47
N VAL A 17 27.38 -55.01 37.54
CA VAL A 17 26.75 -55.79 36.45
C VAL A 17 25.29 -55.39 36.27
N THR A 18 24.55 -55.14 37.34
CA THR A 18 23.17 -54.64 37.26
C THR A 18 23.11 -53.18 36.79
N LEU A 19 24.03 -52.30 37.18
CA LEU A 19 24.12 -50.93 36.65
C LEU A 19 24.49 -50.91 35.16
N THR A 20 25.41 -51.76 34.73
CA THR A 20 25.79 -51.87 33.30
C THR A 20 24.69 -52.52 32.47
N LEU A 21 23.98 -53.52 32.99
CA LEU A 21 22.78 -54.08 32.34
C LEU A 21 21.62 -53.08 32.29
N LEU A 22 21.44 -52.23 33.31
CA LEU A 22 20.51 -51.11 33.27
C LEU A 22 20.92 -50.08 32.21
N ALA A 23 22.21 -49.74 32.12
CA ALA A 23 22.73 -48.80 31.11
C ALA A 23 22.59 -49.33 29.68
N LEU A 24 22.72 -50.65 29.47
CA LEU A 24 22.46 -51.33 28.19
C LEU A 24 20.95 -51.44 27.86
N HIS A 25 20.08 -51.42 28.87
CA HIS A 25 18.62 -51.40 28.71
C HIS A 25 18.02 -49.99 28.61
N VAL A 26 18.83 -48.93 28.78
CA VAL A 26 18.42 -47.59 28.38
C VAL A 26 18.34 -47.58 26.87
N ARG A 27 17.14 -47.85 26.34
CA ARG A 27 16.80 -47.62 24.93
C ARG A 27 17.33 -46.23 24.55
N PRO A 28 17.90 -46.05 23.34
CA PRO A 28 18.28 -44.72 22.86
C PRO A 28 17.09 -43.81 23.12
N VAL A 29 17.36 -42.72 23.83
CA VAL A 29 16.32 -41.81 24.32
C VAL A 29 15.37 -41.55 23.15
N ASN A 30 14.11 -41.97 23.29
CA ASN A 30 13.16 -41.86 22.18
C ASN A 30 13.09 -40.39 21.79
N VAL A 31 13.56 -40.06 20.59
CA VAL A 31 13.64 -38.67 20.10
C VAL A 31 12.25 -38.00 20.13
N GLN A 32 11.16 -38.80 20.05
CA GLN A 32 9.81 -38.30 20.26
C GLN A 32 9.51 -37.91 21.71
N ALA A 33 10.07 -38.60 22.71
CA ALA A 33 9.93 -38.28 24.12
C ALA A 33 10.73 -37.02 24.50
N VAL A 34 11.95 -36.84 23.96
CA VAL A 34 12.73 -35.59 24.15
C VAL A 34 12.10 -34.42 23.41
N ARG A 35 11.59 -34.64 22.19
CA ARG A 35 10.81 -33.63 21.46
C ARG A 35 9.55 -33.24 22.26
N LYS A 36 8.92 -34.16 22.98
CA LYS A 36 7.80 -33.84 23.89
C LYS A 36 8.25 -33.15 25.17
N LEU A 37 9.47 -33.41 25.66
CA LEU A 37 10.04 -32.77 26.85
C LEU A 37 10.53 -31.34 26.59
N SER A 38 11.10 -31.04 25.41
CA SER A 38 11.39 -29.66 25.00
C SER A 38 10.13 -28.85 24.67
N LEU A 39 9.01 -29.57 24.43
CA LEU A 39 7.68 -29.02 24.18
C LEU A 39 6.76 -29.16 25.40
N TYR A 40 7.32 -29.47 26.58
CA TYR A 40 6.55 -29.61 27.81
C TYR A 40 5.93 -28.25 28.18
N THR A 41 4.64 -28.14 27.83
CA THR A 41 3.65 -27.17 28.29
C THR A 41 4.26 -25.85 28.77
N GLY A 42 4.47 -24.93 27.82
CA GLY A 42 4.89 -23.55 28.06
C GLY A 42 3.84 -22.73 28.81
N VAL A 43 3.53 -23.16 30.02
CA VAL A 43 2.83 -22.40 31.06
C VAL A 43 3.62 -22.67 32.33
N ILE A 44 4.75 -21.98 32.50
CA ILE A 44 5.28 -21.79 33.85
C ILE A 44 4.23 -20.92 34.55
N PRO A 45 3.61 -21.35 35.66
CA PRO A 45 2.66 -20.52 36.38
C PRO A 45 3.34 -19.19 36.75
N GLY A 46 2.82 -18.07 36.21
CA GLY A 46 3.43 -16.73 36.31
C GLY A 46 4.20 -16.25 35.07
N PHE A 47 4.33 -17.05 34.01
CA PHE A 47 4.99 -16.64 32.76
C PHE A 47 3.99 -16.63 31.59
N SER A 48 3.59 -15.43 31.15
CA SER A 48 2.76 -15.22 29.97
C SER A 48 3.57 -14.54 28.87
N LEU A 49 3.80 -15.26 27.76
CA LEU A 49 4.44 -14.69 26.56
C LEU A 49 3.59 -13.58 25.93
N GLY A 50 2.26 -13.65 26.07
CA GLY A 50 1.37 -12.58 25.62
C GLY A 50 1.57 -11.30 26.43
N GLU A 51 1.77 -11.41 27.74
CA GLU A 51 2.06 -10.26 28.60
C GLU A 51 3.46 -9.69 28.30
N MET A 52 4.47 -10.55 28.14
CA MET A 52 5.85 -10.10 27.90
C MET A 52 6.07 -9.50 26.51
N LEU A 53 5.47 -10.06 25.46
CA LEU A 53 5.69 -9.63 24.07
C LEU A 53 4.65 -8.64 23.56
N LEU A 54 3.40 -8.76 24.00
CA LEU A 54 2.28 -7.94 23.51
C LEU A 54 1.72 -7.01 24.58
N GLY A 55 2.21 -7.06 25.83
CA GLY A 55 1.66 -6.28 26.93
C GLY A 55 0.22 -6.65 27.32
N ASN A 56 -0.28 -7.80 26.85
CA ASN A 56 -1.68 -8.20 27.03
C ASN A 56 -1.80 -9.60 27.67
N PRO A 57 -2.23 -9.70 28.95
CA PRO A 57 -2.32 -10.98 29.65
C PRO A 57 -3.45 -11.89 29.14
N ASN A 58 -4.44 -11.34 28.42
CA ASN A 58 -5.55 -12.12 27.86
C ASN A 58 -5.15 -12.92 26.61
N VAL A 59 -3.99 -12.62 26.01
CA VAL A 59 -3.51 -13.33 24.82
C VAL A 59 -2.67 -14.52 25.23
N THR A 60 -3.24 -15.72 25.16
CA THR A 60 -2.46 -16.94 25.38
C THR A 60 -1.59 -17.23 24.15
N LEU A 61 -0.28 -17.06 24.32
CA LEU A 61 0.77 -17.46 23.38
C LEU A 61 1.59 -18.60 23.98
N ARG A 62 1.63 -19.74 23.29
CA ARG A 62 2.46 -20.88 23.67
C ARG A 62 3.58 -21.05 22.65
N VAL A 63 4.81 -21.25 23.11
CA VAL A 63 5.97 -21.51 22.24
C VAL A 63 5.71 -22.69 21.30
N TYR A 64 5.02 -23.72 21.79
CA TYR A 64 4.61 -24.87 20.97
C TYR A 64 3.74 -24.46 19.77
N ASP A 65 2.69 -23.66 20.00
CA ASP A 65 1.77 -23.22 18.94
C ASP A 65 2.48 -22.30 17.94
N ILE A 66 3.41 -21.47 18.43
CA ILE A 66 4.25 -20.60 17.61
C ILE A 66 5.12 -21.44 16.67
N LEU A 67 5.88 -22.39 17.22
CA LEU A 67 6.76 -23.26 16.44
C LEU A 67 5.97 -24.14 15.45
N LEU A 68 4.79 -24.62 15.84
CA LEU A 68 3.91 -25.38 14.95
C LEU A 68 3.39 -24.52 13.80
N GLY A 69 3.00 -23.27 14.08
CA GLY A 69 2.62 -22.30 13.06
C GLY A 69 3.77 -21.98 12.10
N CYS A 70 4.98 -21.80 12.62
CA CYS A 70 6.18 -21.53 11.83
C CYS A 70 6.63 -22.72 10.98
N ARG A 71 6.38 -23.96 11.44
CA ARG A 71 6.57 -25.17 10.62
C ARG A 71 5.66 -25.20 9.40
N ALA A 72 4.45 -24.66 9.52
CA ALA A 72 3.47 -24.57 8.44
C ALA A 72 3.66 -23.31 7.57
N ASP A 73 4.78 -22.61 7.72
CA ASP A 73 5.13 -21.39 6.99
C ASP A 73 4.09 -20.26 7.08
N LYS A 74 3.41 -20.15 8.22
CA LYS A 74 2.45 -19.07 8.47
C LYS A 74 3.18 -17.75 8.76
N ALA A 75 2.57 -16.63 8.37
CA ALA A 75 3.07 -15.30 8.70
C ALA A 75 3.16 -15.09 10.23
N PRO A 76 4.21 -14.41 10.72
CA PRO A 76 4.36 -14.07 12.14
C PRO A 76 3.19 -13.27 12.68
N PHE A 77 2.56 -12.41 11.86
CA PHE A 77 1.39 -11.62 12.27
C PHE A 77 0.27 -12.50 12.82
N THR A 78 -0.02 -13.60 12.12
CA THR A 78 -1.03 -14.60 12.52
C THR A 78 -0.55 -15.47 13.68
N VAL A 79 0.70 -15.95 13.62
CA VAL A 79 1.25 -16.89 14.61
C VAL A 79 1.43 -16.23 15.99
N LEU A 80 1.88 -14.97 16.02
CA LEU A 80 2.09 -14.18 17.23
C LEU A 80 0.82 -13.41 17.65
N LYS A 81 -0.30 -13.54 16.91
CA LYS A 81 -1.55 -12.83 17.16
C LYS A 81 -1.36 -11.31 17.27
N LEU A 82 -0.50 -10.74 16.41
CA LEU A 82 -0.12 -9.32 16.44
C LEU A 82 -1.31 -8.37 16.20
N ASN A 83 -2.43 -8.87 15.67
CA ASN A 83 -3.68 -8.11 15.56
C ASN A 83 -4.18 -7.54 16.91
N THR A 84 -3.80 -8.14 18.04
CA THR A 84 -4.17 -7.62 19.37
C THR A 84 -3.39 -6.39 19.79
N LEU A 85 -2.21 -6.16 19.18
CA LEU A 85 -1.38 -4.99 19.43
C LEU A 85 -1.61 -3.92 18.36
N ILE A 86 -1.75 -4.36 17.10
CA ILE A 86 -1.99 -3.50 15.95
C ILE A 86 -3.24 -4.06 15.25
N PRO A 87 -4.44 -3.54 15.57
CA PRO A 87 -5.68 -3.98 14.94
C PRO A 87 -5.69 -3.54 13.48
N LEU A 88 -5.13 -4.35 12.59
CA LEU A 88 -4.88 -3.97 11.21
C LEU A 88 -6.18 -3.66 10.47
N ASP A 89 -7.24 -4.41 10.80
CA ASP A 89 -8.59 -4.24 10.24
C ASP A 89 -9.18 -2.84 10.53
N ASP A 90 -8.83 -2.23 11.67
CA ASP A 90 -9.27 -0.86 12.00
C ASP A 90 -8.49 0.20 11.22
N TYR A 91 -7.21 -0.06 10.94
CA TYR A 91 -6.35 0.84 10.15
C TYR A 91 -6.62 0.74 8.66
N THR A 92 -7.04 -0.42 8.16
CA THR A 92 -7.37 -0.66 6.76
C THR A 92 -8.85 -0.44 6.45
N ASN A 93 -9.65 -0.01 7.44
CA ASN A 93 -11.03 0.41 7.24
C ASN A 93 -11.11 1.71 6.43
N VAL A 94 -11.24 1.56 5.11
CA VAL A 94 -11.27 2.64 4.12
C VAL A 94 -12.43 3.61 4.34
N THR A 95 -13.58 3.11 4.83
CA THR A 95 -14.77 3.91 5.07
C THR A 95 -14.52 5.02 6.09
N LYS A 96 -13.63 4.79 7.06
CA LYS A 96 -13.24 5.80 8.05
C LYS A 96 -12.57 7.02 7.41
N TYR A 97 -11.71 6.81 6.41
CA TYR A 97 -10.91 7.87 5.80
C TYR A 97 -11.59 8.52 4.60
N LEU A 98 -12.45 7.79 3.89
CA LEU A 98 -13.17 8.29 2.71
C LEU A 98 -14.57 8.83 3.01
N SER A 99 -15.06 8.74 4.25
CA SER A 99 -16.37 9.28 4.64
C SER A 99 -16.54 10.78 4.33
N GLY A 100 -15.47 11.58 4.50
CA GLY A 100 -15.47 13.00 4.12
C GLY A 100 -15.62 13.23 2.62
N LEU A 101 -14.97 12.38 1.82
CA LEU A 101 -15.02 12.45 0.35
C LEU A 101 -16.45 12.20 -0.18
N THR A 102 -17.17 11.23 0.38
CA THR A 102 -18.58 10.96 0.01
C THR A 102 -19.47 12.18 0.30
N ASN A 103 -19.24 12.87 1.41
CA ASN A 103 -19.99 14.09 1.75
C ASN A 103 -19.65 15.25 0.79
N ASP A 104 -18.37 15.42 0.46
CA ASP A 104 -17.95 16.47 -0.49
C ASP A 104 -18.46 16.21 -1.91
N LEU A 105 -18.48 14.95 -2.36
CA LEU A 105 -18.97 14.56 -3.69
C LEU A 105 -20.50 14.56 -3.78
N SER A 106 -21.22 14.33 -2.68
CA SER A 106 -22.68 14.48 -2.67
C SER A 106 -23.11 15.95 -2.74
N ALA A 107 -22.31 16.88 -2.20
CA ALA A 107 -22.56 18.31 -2.36
C ALA A 107 -22.47 18.78 -3.83
N VAL A 108 -21.67 18.10 -4.65
CA VAL A 108 -21.56 18.36 -6.09
C VAL A 108 -22.84 17.99 -6.85
N GLN A 109 -23.73 17.16 -6.28
CA GLN A 109 -25.01 16.78 -6.89
C GLN A 109 -26.06 17.89 -6.83
N SER A 110 -25.90 18.87 -5.93
CA SER A 110 -26.87 19.95 -5.68
C SER A 110 -26.35 21.34 -6.09
N VAL A 111 -25.43 21.41 -7.05
CA VAL A 111 -24.88 22.69 -7.53
C VAL A 111 -25.98 23.47 -8.26
N ASP A 112 -26.17 24.73 -7.85
CA ASP A 112 -27.07 25.65 -8.53
C ASP A 112 -26.45 26.12 -9.85
N LEU A 113 -27.04 25.69 -10.97
CA LEU A 113 -26.63 26.07 -12.31
C LEU A 113 -27.43 27.24 -12.89
N SER A 114 -28.38 27.80 -12.13
CA SER A 114 -29.19 28.96 -12.54
C SER A 114 -28.37 30.16 -13.02
N PRO A 115 -27.19 30.48 -12.44
CA PRO A 115 -26.37 31.60 -12.90
C PRO A 115 -25.75 31.39 -14.30
N TYR A 116 -25.64 30.14 -14.76
CA TYR A 116 -25.03 29.79 -16.03
C TYR A 116 -26.11 29.76 -17.11
N GLN A 117 -26.37 30.92 -17.69
CA GLN A 117 -27.24 31.07 -18.87
C GLN A 117 -26.43 31.56 -20.06
N VAL A 118 -26.49 30.80 -21.15
CA VAL A 118 -26.01 31.16 -22.48
C VAL A 118 -26.97 32.20 -23.08
N LEU A 119 -28.28 31.96 -23.01
CA LEU A 119 -29.31 32.89 -23.48
C LEU A 119 -29.79 33.78 -22.33
N THR A 120 -28.96 34.76 -21.97
CA THR A 120 -29.38 35.76 -20.98
C THR A 120 -30.60 36.55 -21.47
N PRO A 121 -31.46 37.07 -20.55
CA PRO A 121 -32.61 37.87 -20.94
C PRO A 121 -32.26 39.10 -21.80
N ALA A 122 -31.09 39.71 -21.54
CA ALA A 122 -30.58 40.81 -22.33
C ALA A 122 -30.22 40.38 -23.76
N LEU A 123 -29.57 39.22 -23.93
CA LEU A 123 -29.25 38.67 -25.24
C LEU A 123 -30.51 38.28 -26.01
N GLN A 124 -31.47 37.62 -25.34
CA GLN A 124 -32.74 37.26 -25.95
C GLN A 124 -33.51 38.49 -26.44
N SER A 125 -33.57 39.55 -25.63
CA SER A 125 -34.19 40.82 -26.04
C SER A 125 -33.48 41.41 -27.25
N ALA A 126 -32.14 41.49 -27.25
CA ALA A 126 -31.39 42.06 -28.36
C ALA A 126 -31.56 41.28 -29.67
N LEU A 127 -31.65 39.95 -29.61
CA LEU A 127 -31.90 39.11 -30.78
C LEU A 127 -33.34 39.26 -31.30
N ASN A 128 -34.33 39.34 -30.41
CA ASN A 128 -35.71 39.64 -30.78
C ASN A 128 -35.86 41.04 -31.39
N ASP A 129 -35.16 42.03 -30.82
CA ASP A 129 -35.12 43.40 -31.33
C ASP A 129 -34.54 43.43 -32.75
N LEU A 130 -33.43 42.70 -32.98
CA LEU A 130 -32.84 42.54 -34.31
C LEU A 130 -33.80 41.90 -35.32
N GLN A 131 -34.54 40.87 -34.91
CA GLN A 131 -35.55 40.22 -35.75
C GLN A 131 -36.72 41.16 -36.06
N SER A 132 -37.13 41.98 -35.09
CA SER A 132 -38.22 42.96 -35.24
C SER A 132 -37.82 44.23 -35.99
N ALA A 133 -36.53 44.46 -36.22
CA ALA A 133 -36.01 45.64 -36.92
C ALA A 133 -36.42 45.69 -38.41
N GLY A 134 -37.02 44.62 -38.95
CA GLY A 134 -37.58 44.59 -40.29
C GLY A 134 -36.52 44.57 -41.39
N LEU A 135 -35.30 44.12 -41.09
CA LEU A 135 -34.19 44.06 -42.05
C LEU A 135 -34.53 43.23 -43.30
N SER A 136 -35.24 42.12 -43.12
CA SER A 136 -35.74 41.24 -44.17
C SER A 136 -36.93 41.79 -44.96
N SER A 137 -37.59 42.83 -44.45
CA SER A 137 -38.73 43.49 -45.13
C SER A 137 -38.32 44.57 -46.12
N ILE A 138 -37.02 44.92 -46.18
CA ILE A 138 -36.51 45.94 -47.09
C ILE A 138 -36.65 45.46 -48.54
N ASN A 139 -37.41 46.20 -49.34
CA ASN A 139 -37.61 45.89 -50.76
C ASN A 139 -36.46 46.47 -51.62
N PHE A 140 -35.34 45.73 -51.67
CA PHE A 140 -34.18 46.11 -52.49
C PHE A 140 -34.50 46.24 -53.98
N THR A 141 -35.50 45.48 -54.48
CA THR A 141 -35.96 45.55 -55.87
C THR A 141 -36.59 46.90 -56.20
N GLN A 142 -37.44 47.44 -55.33
CA GLN A 142 -38.05 48.77 -55.51
C GLN A 142 -37.00 49.88 -55.48
N ILE A 143 -36.06 49.82 -54.53
CA ILE A 143 -34.99 50.82 -54.43
C ILE A 143 -34.13 50.79 -55.69
N THR A 144 -33.74 49.60 -56.16
CA THR A 144 -32.96 49.42 -57.38
C THR A 144 -33.72 49.91 -58.61
N SER A 145 -35.04 49.73 -58.68
CA SER A 145 -35.88 50.24 -59.76
C SER A 145 -35.84 51.77 -59.84
N VAL A 146 -35.94 52.47 -58.71
CA VAL A 146 -35.83 53.94 -58.65
C VAL A 146 -34.43 54.39 -59.09
N LEU A 147 -33.37 53.71 -58.64
CA LEU A 147 -31.99 54.03 -59.02
C LEU A 147 -31.65 53.72 -60.49
N ASN A 148 -32.51 52.99 -61.19
CA ASN A 148 -32.37 52.72 -62.62
C ASN A 148 -33.11 53.73 -63.51
N GLN A 149 -33.84 54.69 -62.92
CA GLN A 149 -34.49 55.74 -63.69
C GLN A 149 -33.45 56.75 -64.23
N PRO A 150 -33.68 57.32 -65.43
CA PRO A 150 -32.79 58.34 -65.97
C PRO A 150 -32.77 59.58 -65.08
N VAL A 151 -31.59 60.20 -64.91
CA VAL A 151 -31.37 61.39 -64.07
C VAL A 151 -32.19 62.58 -64.54
N THR A 152 -32.40 62.70 -65.84
CA THR A 152 -33.21 63.77 -66.46
C THR A 152 -34.38 63.16 -67.24
N SER A 153 -35.55 63.80 -67.17
CA SER A 153 -36.76 63.37 -67.89
C SER A 153 -36.73 63.71 -69.39
N PHE A 154 -35.74 64.48 -69.82
CA PHE A 154 -35.54 64.90 -71.19
C PHE A 154 -34.05 64.84 -71.55
N ASP A 155 -33.76 64.81 -72.85
CA ASP A 155 -32.39 64.90 -73.36
C ASP A 155 -31.87 66.33 -73.26
N VAL A 156 -30.98 66.54 -72.29
CA VAL A 156 -30.32 67.83 -72.03
C VAL A 156 -29.54 68.31 -73.25
N SER A 157 -28.95 67.43 -74.05
CA SER A 157 -28.17 67.79 -75.24
C SER A 157 -29.07 68.36 -76.33
N THR A 158 -30.22 67.72 -76.56
CA THR A 158 -31.25 68.21 -77.49
C THR A 158 -31.86 69.54 -77.00
N TYR A 159 -32.01 69.71 -75.69
CA TYR A 159 -32.46 70.98 -75.12
C TYR A 159 -31.44 72.11 -75.33
N ILE A 160 -30.15 71.85 -75.08
CA ILE A 160 -29.06 72.81 -75.31
C ILE A 160 -28.95 73.20 -76.79
N SER A 161 -29.09 72.25 -77.73
CA SER A 161 -29.05 72.54 -79.16
C SER A 161 -30.21 73.43 -79.61
N THR A 162 -31.41 73.21 -79.05
CA THR A 162 -32.59 74.07 -79.26
C THR A 162 -32.37 75.46 -78.67
N MET A 163 -31.76 75.56 -77.48
CA MET A 163 -31.38 76.86 -76.92
C MET A 163 -30.38 77.58 -77.83
N ALA A 164 -29.43 76.87 -78.44
CA ALA A 164 -28.43 77.45 -79.33
C ALA A 164 -29.05 78.01 -80.62
N SER A 165 -30.02 77.31 -81.21
CA SER A 165 -30.70 77.76 -82.43
C SER A 165 -31.56 79.00 -82.20
N LEU A 166 -32.11 79.18 -81.00
CA LEU A 166 -32.95 80.35 -80.64
C LEU A 166 -32.14 81.63 -80.34
N ILE A 167 -30.86 81.52 -79.99
CA ILE A 167 -29.99 82.68 -79.68
C ILE A 167 -29.85 83.63 -80.87
N SER A 168 -29.80 83.09 -82.10
CA SER A 168 -29.61 83.88 -83.32
C SER A 168 -30.80 84.80 -83.64
N TYR A 169 -31.98 84.52 -83.06
CA TYR A 169 -33.20 85.31 -83.23
C TYR A 169 -33.38 86.40 -82.15
N CYS A 170 -32.50 86.44 -81.15
CA CYS A 170 -32.58 87.37 -80.01
C CYS A 170 -31.71 88.63 -80.22
N VAL A 171 -32.14 89.79 -79.70
CA VAL A 171 -31.41 91.08 -79.86
C VAL A 171 -31.05 91.71 -78.50
N ASN A 172 -29.85 92.28 -78.40
CA ASN A 172 -29.30 92.98 -77.23
C ASN A 172 -29.52 92.23 -75.89
N PRO A 173 -29.90 92.81 -74.71
CA PRO A 173 -29.69 92.17 -73.40
C PRO A 173 -30.33 90.78 -73.23
N THR A 174 -31.37 90.47 -74.00
CA THR A 174 -32.01 89.15 -74.05
C THR A 174 -31.07 88.06 -74.58
N GLN A 175 -30.27 88.37 -75.61
CA GLN A 175 -29.31 87.43 -76.20
C GLN A 175 -28.23 87.03 -75.19
N ALA A 176 -27.70 88.00 -74.43
CA ALA A 176 -26.70 87.75 -73.40
C ALA A 176 -27.24 86.87 -72.26
N ARG A 177 -28.47 87.16 -71.77
CA ARG A 177 -29.13 86.36 -70.74
C ARG A 177 -29.40 84.93 -71.19
N TRP A 178 -29.86 84.76 -72.43
CA TRP A 178 -30.13 83.43 -72.99
C TRP A 178 -28.83 82.61 -73.16
N SER A 179 -27.75 83.25 -73.62
CA SER A 179 -26.42 82.62 -73.69
C SER A 179 -25.95 82.14 -72.31
N ALA A 180 -26.15 82.94 -71.25
CA ALA A 180 -25.82 82.53 -69.89
C ALA A 180 -26.66 81.32 -69.40
N HIS A 181 -27.96 81.27 -69.72
CA HIS A 181 -28.78 80.09 -69.41
C HIS A 181 -28.36 78.84 -70.20
N LYS A 182 -27.96 79.00 -71.47
CA LYS A 182 -27.37 77.90 -72.25
C LYS A 182 -26.10 77.36 -71.57
N THR A 183 -25.18 78.24 -71.16
CA THR A 183 -23.96 77.84 -70.43
C THR A 183 -24.26 77.18 -69.08
N THR A 184 -25.31 77.64 -68.40
CA THR A 184 -25.80 76.97 -67.18
C THR A 184 -26.26 75.54 -67.48
N MET A 185 -26.99 75.35 -68.58
CA MET A 185 -27.45 74.04 -69.00
C MET A 185 -26.30 73.12 -69.46
N GLU A 186 -25.29 73.66 -70.14
CA GLU A 186 -24.05 72.96 -70.47
C GLU A 186 -23.33 72.51 -69.18
N THR A 187 -23.28 73.36 -68.16
CA THR A 187 -22.72 72.99 -66.84
C THR A 187 -23.51 71.87 -66.17
N ILE A 188 -24.84 71.88 -66.28
CA ILE A 188 -25.69 70.80 -65.75
C ILE A 188 -25.37 69.49 -66.48
N ARG A 189 -25.28 69.51 -67.82
CA ARG A 189 -24.94 68.33 -68.64
C ARG A 189 -23.56 67.78 -68.33
N ASP A 190 -22.55 68.65 -68.24
CA ASP A 190 -21.15 68.24 -68.24
C ASP A 190 -20.61 67.96 -66.83
N SER A 191 -21.21 68.58 -65.80
CA SER A 191 -20.75 68.44 -64.42
C SER A 191 -21.78 67.80 -63.50
N LYS A 192 -23.05 68.22 -63.55
CA LYS A 192 -24.04 67.79 -62.54
C LYS A 192 -24.62 66.42 -62.84
N VAL A 193 -25.00 66.15 -64.09
CA VAL A 193 -25.53 64.83 -64.49
C VAL A 193 -24.49 63.72 -64.25
N PRO A 194 -23.21 63.84 -64.68
CA PRO A 194 -22.20 62.81 -64.41
C PRO A 194 -21.90 62.61 -62.94
N ALA A 195 -21.95 63.68 -62.13
CA ALA A 195 -21.76 63.59 -60.69
C ALA A 195 -22.91 62.80 -60.02
N VAL A 196 -24.15 63.00 -60.48
CA VAL A 196 -25.30 62.22 -60.01
C VAL A 196 -25.21 60.77 -60.48
N ASP A 197 -24.84 60.51 -61.73
CA ASP A 197 -24.64 59.14 -62.24
C ASP A 197 -23.56 58.38 -61.45
N THR A 198 -22.47 59.07 -61.11
CA THR A 198 -21.40 58.51 -60.26
C THR A 198 -21.95 58.16 -58.88
N ALA A 199 -22.70 59.08 -58.26
CA ALA A 199 -23.32 58.84 -56.95
C ALA A 199 -24.33 57.68 -56.98
N ILE A 200 -25.13 57.57 -58.04
CA ILE A 200 -26.06 56.44 -58.26
C ILE A 200 -25.27 55.13 -58.36
N THR A 201 -24.17 55.11 -59.10
CA THR A 201 -23.32 53.92 -59.25
C THR A 201 -22.73 53.47 -57.91
N THR A 202 -22.21 54.42 -57.12
CA THR A 202 -21.72 54.13 -55.76
C THR A 202 -22.85 53.61 -54.86
N LEU A 203 -24.02 54.24 -54.90
CA LEU A 203 -25.17 53.85 -54.10
C LEU A 203 -25.67 52.44 -54.46
N LYS A 204 -25.70 52.08 -55.75
CA LYS A 204 -26.02 50.71 -56.20
C LYS A 204 -25.04 49.68 -55.63
N ALA A 205 -23.75 49.98 -55.65
CA ALA A 205 -22.73 49.10 -55.08
C ALA A 205 -22.94 48.91 -53.56
N SER A 206 -23.14 50.00 -52.82
CA SER A 206 -23.42 49.94 -51.37
C SER A 206 -24.72 49.18 -51.06
N LEU A 207 -25.76 49.35 -51.88
CA LEU A 207 -27.03 48.65 -51.75
C LEU A 207 -26.88 47.14 -51.93
N ALA A 208 -26.12 46.71 -52.94
CA ALA A 208 -25.85 45.29 -53.19
C ALA A 208 -25.04 44.66 -52.04
N THR A 209 -24.05 45.37 -51.49
CA THR A 209 -23.33 44.91 -50.29
C THR A 209 -24.26 44.78 -49.08
N LEU A 210 -25.13 45.76 -48.87
CA LEU A 210 -26.10 45.74 -47.78
C LEU A 210 -27.07 44.57 -47.90
N GLU A 211 -27.63 44.33 -49.10
CA GLU A 211 -28.51 43.20 -49.40
C GLU A 211 -27.81 41.86 -49.07
N SER A 212 -26.56 41.69 -49.50
CA SER A 212 -25.79 40.48 -49.20
C SER A 212 -25.50 40.28 -47.71
N HIS A 213 -25.33 41.35 -46.93
CA HIS A 213 -25.07 41.24 -45.48
C HIS A 213 -26.34 40.97 -44.68
N ILE A 214 -27.47 41.53 -45.11
CA ILE A 214 -28.76 41.34 -44.47
C ILE A 214 -29.37 39.98 -44.84
N ALA A 215 -29.06 39.46 -46.04
CA ALA A 215 -29.51 38.16 -46.48
C ALA A 215 -29.14 37.06 -45.46
N GLY A 216 -30.16 36.46 -44.85
CA GLY A 216 -30.01 35.37 -43.89
C GLY A 216 -29.69 35.79 -42.45
N VAL A 217 -29.70 37.10 -42.12
CA VAL A 217 -29.59 37.55 -40.72
C VAL A 217 -30.72 36.97 -39.87
N ASP A 218 -31.97 37.02 -40.33
CA ASP A 218 -33.11 36.44 -39.61
C ASP A 218 -32.93 34.95 -39.31
N ASN A 219 -32.56 34.17 -40.32
CA ASN A 219 -32.32 32.73 -40.14
C ASN A 219 -31.20 32.47 -39.13
N LYS A 220 -30.12 33.25 -39.17
CA LYS A 220 -29.02 33.13 -38.20
C LYS A 220 -29.45 33.52 -36.80
N THR A 221 -30.24 34.58 -36.65
CA THR A 221 -30.79 35.02 -35.37
C THR A 221 -31.70 33.95 -34.76
N ASP A 222 -32.58 33.36 -35.56
CA ASP A 222 -33.48 32.27 -35.15
C ASP A 222 -32.70 31.00 -34.75
N MET A 223 -31.68 30.65 -35.54
CA MET A 223 -30.76 29.56 -35.19
C MET A 223 -30.06 29.82 -33.86
N VAL A 224 -29.50 31.02 -33.66
CA VAL A 224 -28.81 31.37 -32.41
C VAL A 224 -29.76 31.32 -31.21
N LEU A 225 -30.98 31.84 -31.33
CA LEU A 225 -32.01 31.74 -30.29
C LEU A 225 -32.32 30.29 -29.93
N THR A 226 -32.53 29.44 -30.94
CA THR A 226 -32.85 28.02 -30.75
C THR A 226 -31.71 27.25 -30.12
N LEU A 227 -30.49 27.37 -30.66
CA LEU A 227 -29.29 26.69 -30.15
C LEU A 227 -28.93 27.15 -28.73
N ALA A 228 -29.05 28.45 -28.43
CA ALA A 228 -28.78 28.97 -27.10
C ALA A 228 -29.83 28.49 -26.07
N ALA A 229 -31.10 28.46 -26.45
CA ALA A 229 -32.17 27.93 -25.60
C ALA A 229 -32.01 26.42 -25.33
N GLU A 230 -31.59 25.65 -26.34
CA GLU A 230 -31.29 24.22 -26.17
C GLU A 230 -30.07 24.00 -25.25
N ALA A 231 -29.00 24.78 -25.43
CA ALA A 231 -27.83 24.73 -24.55
C ALA A 231 -28.21 25.06 -23.10
N ASP A 232 -29.04 26.07 -22.87
CA ASP A 232 -29.55 26.39 -21.54
C ASP A 232 -30.41 25.27 -20.96
N ASN A 233 -31.25 24.62 -21.77
CA ASN A 233 -32.03 23.47 -21.32
C ASN A 233 -31.13 22.31 -20.86
N GLN A 234 -30.05 22.04 -21.59
CA GLN A 234 -29.07 21.02 -21.22
C GLN A 234 -28.33 21.39 -19.92
N ILE A 235 -27.92 22.65 -19.76
CA ILE A 235 -27.27 23.15 -18.54
C ILE A 235 -28.21 23.04 -17.35
N GLN A 236 -29.46 23.47 -17.47
CA GLN A 236 -30.38 23.54 -16.33
C GLN A 236 -30.95 22.18 -15.93
N ASN A 237 -31.23 21.29 -16.90
CA ASN A 237 -31.96 20.03 -16.62
C ASN A 237 -31.08 18.78 -16.60
N ASN A 238 -30.01 18.73 -17.42
CA ASN A 238 -29.23 17.50 -17.62
C ASN A 238 -27.84 17.57 -16.99
N MET A 239 -27.25 18.74 -16.84
CA MET A 239 -25.87 18.88 -16.36
C MET A 239 -25.70 18.44 -14.90
N THR A 240 -26.71 18.64 -14.04
CA THR A 240 -26.69 18.12 -12.66
C THR A 240 -26.62 16.60 -12.61
N ALA A 241 -27.35 15.90 -13.48
CA ALA A 241 -27.28 14.45 -13.62
C ALA A 241 -25.90 13.99 -14.11
N VAL A 242 -25.35 14.64 -15.14
CA VAL A 242 -24.00 14.33 -15.66
C VAL A 242 -22.93 14.54 -14.59
N LEU A 243 -23.05 15.62 -13.80
CA LEU A 243 -22.12 15.94 -12.74
C LEU A 243 -22.22 14.94 -11.58
N SER A 244 -23.45 14.52 -11.24
CA SER A 244 -23.71 13.44 -10.27
C SER A 244 -23.14 12.09 -10.71
N ASP A 245 -23.33 11.71 -11.97
CA ASP A 245 -22.79 10.48 -12.54
C ASP A 245 -21.25 10.50 -12.54
N GLY A 246 -20.65 11.63 -12.93
CA GLY A 246 -19.20 11.84 -12.87
C GLY A 246 -18.65 11.74 -11.44
N ALA A 247 -19.32 12.38 -10.48
CA ALA A 247 -18.95 12.37 -9.07
C ALA A 247 -19.02 10.95 -8.47
N SER A 248 -20.11 10.23 -8.70
CA SER A 248 -20.29 8.86 -8.20
C SER A 248 -19.34 7.86 -8.87
N ALA A 249 -19.05 8.01 -10.17
CA ALA A 249 -18.06 7.19 -10.85
C ALA A 249 -16.65 7.41 -10.29
N PHE A 250 -16.29 8.66 -9.99
CA PHE A 250 -15.03 9.00 -9.34
C PHE A 250 -14.96 8.42 -7.92
N GLU A 251 -16.01 8.60 -7.11
CA GLU A 251 -16.10 8.05 -5.75
C GLU A 251 -15.91 6.54 -5.75
N SER A 252 -16.66 5.84 -6.60
CA SER A 252 -16.63 4.37 -6.71
C SER A 252 -15.24 3.89 -7.13
N LYS A 253 -14.62 4.56 -8.10
CA LYS A 253 -13.28 4.19 -8.58
C LYS A 253 -12.21 4.41 -7.51
N LEU A 254 -12.23 5.55 -6.83
CA LEU A 254 -11.26 5.86 -5.78
C LEU A 254 -11.42 4.94 -4.57
N THR A 255 -12.67 4.75 -4.10
CA THR A 255 -12.98 3.82 -3.01
C THR A 255 -12.60 2.40 -3.37
N GLY A 256 -12.86 1.98 -4.63
CA GLY A 256 -12.47 0.68 -5.15
C GLY A 256 -10.95 0.45 -5.09
N TYR A 257 -10.14 1.41 -5.55
CA TYR A 257 -8.68 1.28 -5.49
C TYR A 257 -8.15 1.23 -4.06
N VAL A 258 -8.62 2.11 -3.19
CA VAL A 258 -8.16 2.15 -1.80
C VAL A 258 -8.59 0.87 -1.07
N SER A 259 -9.81 0.39 -1.30
CA SER A 259 -10.32 -0.87 -0.73
C SER A 259 -9.54 -2.08 -1.24
N GLN A 260 -9.22 -2.14 -2.52
CA GLN A 260 -8.41 -3.21 -3.09
C GLN A 260 -7.02 -3.24 -2.47
N TYR A 261 -6.36 -2.08 -2.38
CA TYR A 261 -5.04 -1.97 -1.77
C TYR A 261 -5.06 -2.33 -0.27
N ALA A 262 -6.06 -1.83 0.47
CA ALA A 262 -6.24 -2.14 1.88
C ALA A 262 -6.46 -3.64 2.12
N THR A 263 -7.28 -4.29 1.28
CA THR A 263 -7.54 -5.74 1.34
C THR A 263 -6.28 -6.53 1.06
N GLU A 264 -5.53 -6.15 0.01
CA GLU A 264 -4.28 -6.82 -0.38
C GLU A 264 -3.22 -6.66 0.71
N ALA A 265 -3.01 -5.45 1.24
CA ALA A 265 -2.08 -5.21 2.32
C ALA A 265 -2.43 -6.01 3.58
N THR A 266 -3.72 -6.12 3.91
CA THR A 266 -4.22 -6.93 5.03
C THR A 266 -3.95 -8.41 4.78
N TYR A 267 -4.27 -8.90 3.59
CA TYR A 267 -4.03 -10.29 3.19
C TYR A 267 -2.53 -10.65 3.27
N LEU A 268 -1.66 -9.81 2.71
CA LEU A 268 -0.22 -9.99 2.76
C LEU A 268 0.28 -10.01 4.20
N ALA A 269 -0.16 -9.09 5.05
CA ALA A 269 0.23 -9.07 6.47
C ALA A 269 -0.14 -10.36 7.22
N TYR A 270 -1.35 -10.88 7.00
CA TYR A 270 -1.82 -12.10 7.67
C TYR A 270 -1.23 -13.39 7.11
N ASN A 271 -0.86 -13.42 5.82
CA ASN A 271 -0.56 -14.69 5.14
C ASN A 271 0.86 -14.80 4.58
N GLU A 272 1.46 -13.72 4.08
CA GLU A 272 2.67 -13.81 3.24
C GLU A 272 3.86 -12.98 3.75
N ILE A 273 3.63 -11.93 4.55
CA ILE A 273 4.70 -11.08 5.06
C ILE A 273 5.49 -11.82 6.14
N GLY A 274 6.78 -11.99 5.89
CA GLY A 274 7.75 -12.41 6.90
C GLY A 274 7.68 -13.88 7.30
N ASN A 275 7.40 -14.79 6.34
CA ASN A 275 7.38 -16.26 6.49
C ASN A 275 8.21 -16.78 7.69
N CYS A 276 7.55 -17.49 8.61
CA CYS A 276 8.18 -17.92 9.87
C CYS A 276 9.00 -19.21 9.72
N LEU A 277 9.12 -19.79 8.52
CA LEU A 277 9.91 -20.99 8.26
C LEU A 277 11.39 -20.91 8.70
N PRO A 278 12.12 -19.78 8.55
CA PRO A 278 13.49 -19.66 9.05
C PRO A 278 13.60 -19.88 10.56
N LEU A 279 12.60 -19.43 11.35
CA LEU A 279 12.58 -19.65 12.80
C LEU A 279 12.41 -21.13 13.14
N TRP A 280 11.53 -21.84 12.43
CA TRP A 280 11.39 -23.29 12.58
C TRP A 280 12.67 -24.04 12.21
N ASN A 281 13.34 -23.63 11.14
CA ASN A 281 14.61 -24.23 10.73
C ASN A 281 15.70 -24.02 11.78
N LEU A 282 15.78 -22.82 12.39
CA LEU A 282 16.70 -22.54 13.48
C LEU A 282 16.43 -23.44 14.69
N TYR A 283 15.17 -23.53 15.14
CA TYR A 283 14.77 -24.42 16.24
C TYR A 283 15.12 -25.88 15.95
N ARG A 284 14.80 -26.37 14.74
CA ARG A 284 15.13 -27.74 14.32
C ARG A 284 16.64 -27.98 14.36
N SER A 285 17.45 -27.07 13.84
CA SER A 285 18.92 -27.18 13.87
C SER A 285 19.44 -27.21 15.30
N PHE A 286 18.93 -26.36 16.18
CA PHE A 286 19.30 -26.36 17.60
C PHE A 286 18.94 -27.66 18.30
N VAL A 287 17.73 -28.18 18.09
CA VAL A 287 17.30 -29.47 18.65
C VAL A 287 18.16 -30.62 18.12
N VAL A 288 18.45 -30.65 16.82
CA VAL A 288 19.33 -31.66 16.21
C VAL A 288 20.73 -31.56 16.80
N MET A 289 21.26 -30.34 16.97
CA MET A 289 22.57 -30.12 17.57
C MET A 289 22.62 -30.65 19.01
N LEU A 290 21.64 -30.29 19.85
CA LEU A 290 21.57 -30.77 21.23
C LEU A 290 21.38 -32.29 21.33
N CYS A 291 20.54 -32.88 20.47
CA CYS A 291 20.32 -34.33 20.49
C CYS A 291 21.59 -35.07 20.05
N ASN A 292 22.16 -34.73 18.90
CA ASN A 292 23.27 -35.49 18.31
C ASN A 292 24.64 -35.18 18.94
N TYR A 293 24.87 -33.94 19.39
CA TYR A 293 26.17 -33.54 19.95
C TYR A 293 26.13 -33.39 21.47
N GLY A 294 24.97 -33.12 22.08
CA GLY A 294 24.84 -33.06 23.52
C GLY A 294 24.52 -34.43 24.11
N VAL A 295 23.30 -34.90 23.83
CA VAL A 295 22.74 -36.12 24.43
C VAL A 295 23.44 -37.38 23.94
N ASP A 296 23.65 -37.52 22.63
CA ASP A 296 24.33 -38.68 22.06
C ASP A 296 25.83 -38.70 22.39
N SER A 297 26.47 -37.55 22.60
CA SER A 297 27.86 -37.50 23.09
C SER A 297 27.96 -37.81 24.58
N LEU A 298 26.93 -37.51 25.37
CA LEU A 298 26.75 -37.99 26.74
C LEU A 298 26.05 -39.36 26.77
N ASN A 299 26.43 -40.26 25.85
CA ASN A 299 25.87 -41.60 25.79
C ASN A 299 26.08 -42.36 27.13
N GLY A 300 25.46 -43.54 27.22
CA GLY A 300 25.60 -44.43 28.36
C GLY A 300 27.06 -44.73 28.76
N PHE A 301 28.02 -44.61 27.83
CA PHE A 301 29.44 -44.79 28.13
C PHE A 301 29.99 -43.66 29.02
N TRP A 302 29.79 -42.38 28.69
CA TRP A 302 30.26 -41.28 29.54
C TRP A 302 29.52 -41.21 30.87
N PHE A 303 28.23 -41.55 30.87
CA PHE A 303 27.45 -41.68 32.10
C PHE A 303 27.99 -42.81 33.00
N SER A 304 28.36 -43.95 32.42
CA SER A 304 28.95 -45.07 33.16
C SER A 304 30.34 -44.75 33.72
N LEU A 305 31.19 -44.04 32.97
CA LEU A 305 32.50 -43.59 33.44
C LEU A 305 32.37 -42.57 34.58
N GLY A 306 31.44 -41.62 34.47
CA GLY A 306 31.18 -40.63 35.52
C GLY A 306 30.73 -41.27 36.83
N TRP A 307 29.77 -42.19 36.77
CA TRP A 307 29.32 -42.92 37.96
C TRP A 307 30.38 -43.89 38.49
N GLY A 308 31.13 -44.55 37.62
CA GLY A 308 32.26 -45.40 38.02
C GLY A 308 33.29 -44.62 38.83
N LEU A 309 33.68 -43.43 38.37
CA LEU A 309 34.60 -42.56 39.10
C LEU A 309 34.00 -42.07 40.43
N PHE A 310 32.72 -41.71 40.45
CA PHE A 310 32.04 -41.25 41.66
C PHE A 310 32.02 -42.31 42.77
N PHE A 311 31.72 -43.58 42.44
CA PHE A 311 31.72 -44.67 43.42
C PHE A 311 33.12 -45.21 43.74
N PHE A 312 34.09 -45.04 42.84
CA PHE A 312 35.48 -45.43 43.10
C PHE A 312 36.09 -44.62 44.26
N ILE A 313 35.75 -43.34 44.37
CA ILE A 313 36.30 -42.44 45.41
C ILE A 313 35.98 -42.95 46.84
N PRO A 314 34.72 -43.24 47.23
CA PRO A 314 34.41 -43.85 48.53
C PRO A 314 35.08 -45.20 48.76
N VAL A 315 35.14 -46.05 47.73
CA VAL A 315 35.73 -47.40 47.83
C VAL A 315 37.22 -47.32 48.14
N VAL A 316 37.96 -46.40 47.51
CA VAL A 316 39.38 -46.18 47.81
C VAL A 316 39.57 -45.67 49.23
N ILE A 317 38.74 -44.73 49.71
CA ILE A 317 38.82 -44.22 51.08
C ILE A 317 38.62 -45.35 52.09
N VAL A 318 37.57 -46.17 51.91
CA VAL A 318 37.34 -47.34 52.78
C VAL A 318 38.49 -48.33 52.66
N GLY A 319 39.00 -48.58 51.46
CA GLY A 319 40.14 -49.48 51.23
C GLY A 319 41.39 -49.06 52.00
N ILE A 320 41.72 -47.77 52.03
CA ILE A 320 42.85 -47.23 52.80
C ILE A 320 42.62 -47.43 54.31
N THR A 321 41.40 -47.18 54.80
CA THR A 321 41.10 -47.39 56.23
C THR A 321 41.20 -48.85 56.64
N VAL A 322 40.70 -49.77 55.80
CA VAL A 322 40.75 -51.22 56.07
C VAL A 322 42.19 -51.73 56.00
N ALA A 323 43.00 -51.27 55.04
CA ALA A 323 44.42 -51.64 54.94
C ALA A 323 45.20 -51.21 56.20
N GLY A 324 44.90 -50.03 56.76
CA GLY A 324 45.47 -49.59 58.04
C GLY A 324 45.05 -50.45 59.24
N TYR A 325 43.81 -50.95 59.25
CA TYR A 325 43.36 -51.92 60.27
C TYR A 325 44.07 -53.27 60.14
N TYR A 326 44.25 -53.77 58.91
CA TYR A 326 44.93 -55.05 58.68
C TYR A 326 46.42 -55.00 59.03
N SER A 327 47.14 -53.92 58.71
CA SER A 327 48.54 -53.77 59.14
C SER A 327 48.67 -53.71 60.66
N THR A 328 47.69 -53.11 61.35
CA THR A 328 47.64 -53.08 62.81
C THR A 328 47.37 -54.48 63.38
N MET A 329 46.45 -55.26 62.82
CA MET A 329 46.21 -56.64 63.25
C MET A 329 47.41 -57.57 63.01
N ASP A 330 48.14 -57.39 61.90
CA ASP A 330 49.36 -58.15 61.63
C ASP A 330 50.48 -57.81 62.63
N SER A 331 50.61 -56.53 63.01
CA SER A 331 51.52 -56.12 64.07
C SER A 331 51.16 -56.69 65.46
N ILE A 332 49.86 -56.91 65.73
CA ILE A 332 49.37 -57.52 66.98
C ILE A 332 49.56 -59.04 66.97
N ARG A 333 49.39 -59.70 65.81
CA ARG A 333 49.63 -61.15 65.67
C ARG A 333 51.09 -61.53 65.86
N ASN A 334 52.01 -60.61 65.54
CA ASN A 334 53.45 -60.77 65.75
C ASN A 334 53.95 -60.22 67.11
N TRP A 335 53.07 -60.03 68.11
CA TRP A 335 53.52 -59.80 69.48
C TRP A 335 54.14 -61.08 70.07
N PRO A 336 55.39 -61.06 70.56
CA PRO A 336 55.99 -62.24 71.19
C PRO A 336 55.32 -62.52 72.53
N GLU A 337 54.90 -63.78 72.73
CA GLU A 337 54.37 -64.27 74.02
C GLU A 337 55.51 -64.28 75.07
N PRO A 338 55.24 -63.86 76.33
CA PRO A 338 56.21 -63.97 77.42
C PRO A 338 56.36 -65.42 77.89
N GLU A 339 57.60 -65.81 78.11
CA GLU A 339 58.10 -67.13 78.52
C GLU A 339 57.52 -67.59 79.87
N GLU A 340 57.06 -68.84 79.95
CA GLU A 340 56.96 -69.59 81.21
C GLU A 340 58.10 -70.61 81.27
N GLU A 341 59.04 -70.33 82.18
CA GLU A 341 60.08 -71.20 82.70
C GLU A 341 59.51 -72.56 83.16
N HIS A 342 60.13 -73.64 82.71
CA HIS A 342 60.17 -74.86 83.51
C HIS A 342 61.52 -75.56 83.31
N ASP A 343 62.25 -75.63 84.42
CA ASP A 343 63.56 -76.24 84.60
C ASP A 343 63.53 -77.75 84.33
N ASP A 344 64.54 -78.25 83.61
CA ASP A 344 65.12 -79.58 83.80
C ASP A 344 66.64 -79.48 83.55
N GLU A 345 67.39 -79.82 84.59
CA GLU A 345 68.86 -79.87 84.68
C GLU A 345 69.45 -81.00 83.82
N ASP A 346 70.61 -80.77 83.17
CA ASP A 346 71.72 -81.73 83.27
C ASP A 346 73.08 -81.18 82.76
N PHE A 347 74.04 -81.22 83.69
CA PHE A 347 75.39 -81.78 83.57
C PHE A 347 76.50 -81.13 82.70
N ASP A 348 77.54 -80.71 83.43
CA ASP A 348 78.98 -80.85 83.16
C ASP A 348 79.80 -79.73 82.51
N ASP A 349 80.06 -78.70 83.32
CA ASP A 349 81.31 -77.93 83.34
C ASP A 349 82.43 -78.73 84.02
N PHE A 350 83.12 -79.65 83.35
CA PHE A 350 84.39 -80.19 83.91
C PHE A 350 85.38 -80.84 82.92
N GLN A 351 85.43 -80.40 81.65
CA GLN A 351 86.50 -80.83 80.71
C GLN A 351 87.49 -79.70 80.32
N ALA A 352 87.35 -78.49 80.86
CA ALA A 352 88.23 -77.35 80.52
C ALA A 352 89.19 -76.89 81.64
N LYS A 353 89.22 -77.57 82.80
CA LYS A 353 90.05 -77.12 83.95
C LYS A 353 91.03 -78.12 84.54
N LEU A 354 91.23 -79.31 83.97
CA LEU A 354 92.19 -80.28 84.51
C LEU A 354 93.23 -80.86 83.52
N ASP A 355 93.54 -80.14 82.43
CA ASP A 355 94.80 -80.31 81.67
C ASP A 355 95.89 -79.33 82.13
N MET A 356 95.78 -78.81 83.37
CA MET A 356 96.88 -78.11 84.07
C MET A 356 97.20 -78.75 85.42
N LEU A 357 97.26 -80.08 85.44
CA LEU A 357 98.24 -80.82 86.23
C LEU A 357 98.89 -81.94 85.38
N LYS A 358 99.34 -81.58 84.16
CA LYS A 358 100.62 -82.02 83.57
C LYS A 358 100.99 -81.22 82.33
#